data_AF-A0A7R9DY81-F1
#
_entry.id   AF-A0A7R9DY81-F1
#
_cell.length_a   1.000
_cell.length_b   1.000
_cell.length_c   1.000
_cell.angle_alpha   90.00
_cell.angle_beta   90.00
_cell.angle_gamma   90.00
#
_symmetry.space_group_name_H-M   'P 1'
#
loop_
_entity.id
_entity.type
_entity.pdbx_description
1 polymer ?
#
loop_
_entity_poly.entity_id
_entity_poly.type
_entity_poly.pdbx_seq_one_letter_code
_entity_poly.pdbx_strand_id
1 'polypeptide(L)'
;VVSNAIGPLIALWLIYLEGSVQQKSETPLYILLYGGFGITVGLWLWGRRVIKTIGEDLTKITASTGFTIEIGAAFTVLLASKIGIPISTTHCKVGSVVFVGWANSSKGGVDWKLFR
;
A
#
# COMPACT_ATOMS: atom_id res chain seq x y z
N VAL A 1 2.12 -4.42 2.87
CA VAL A 1 2.92 -4.76 1.66
C VAL A 1 4.06 -5.70 2.00
N VAL A 2 4.98 -5.28 2.89
CA VAL A 2 6.09 -6.11 3.40
C VAL A 2 5.58 -7.45 3.97
N SER A 3 4.58 -7.42 4.85
CA SER A 3 3.98 -8.63 5.44
C SER A 3 3.35 -9.58 4.41
N ASN A 4 2.82 -9.06 3.29
CA ASN A 4 2.21 -9.91 2.26
C ASN A 4 3.26 -10.66 1.44
N ALA A 5 4.41 -10.04 1.19
CA ALA A 5 5.49 -10.64 0.39
C ALA A 5 6.38 -11.56 1.25
N ILE A 6 6.71 -11.13 2.46
CA ILE A 6 7.66 -11.84 3.33
C ILE A 6 6.94 -12.82 4.26
N GLY A 7 5.64 -12.63 4.55
CA GLY A 7 4.87 -13.50 5.44
C GLY A 7 4.95 -14.99 5.10
N PRO A 8 4.70 -15.41 3.84
CA PRO A 8 4.86 -16.81 3.43
C PRO A 8 6.29 -17.33 3.55
N LEU A 9 7.29 -16.49 3.25
CA LEU A 9 8.71 -16.84 3.32
C LEU A 9 9.15 -17.07 4.78
N ILE A 10 8.77 -16.15 5.68
CA ILE A 10 8.94 -16.30 7.14
C ILE A 10 8.26 -17.59 7.58
N ALA A 11 7.04 -17.85 7.10
CA ALA A 11 6.30 -19.00 7.56
C ALA A 11 7.01 -20.32 7.23
N LEU A 12 7.55 -20.45 6.01
CA LEU A 12 8.37 -21.60 5.62
C LEU A 12 9.67 -21.70 6.42
N TRP A 13 10.34 -20.56 6.66
CA TRP A 13 11.58 -20.53 7.43
C TRP A 13 11.40 -20.97 8.89
N LEU A 14 10.33 -20.51 9.53
CA LEU A 14 10.00 -20.90 10.91
C LEU A 14 9.61 -22.37 11.02
N ILE A 15 8.83 -22.90 10.06
CA ILE A 15 8.49 -24.33 10.00
C ILE A 15 9.74 -25.19 9.80
N TYR A 16 10.69 -24.74 8.97
CA TYR A 16 11.94 -25.46 8.75
C TYR A 16 12.79 -25.56 10.03
N LEU A 17 12.82 -24.51 10.85
CA LEU A 17 13.60 -24.48 12.10
C LEU A 17 12.90 -25.19 13.27
N GLU A 18 11.60 -24.98 13.44
CA GLU A 18 10.85 -25.49 14.61
C GLU A 18 10.23 -26.87 14.37
N GLY A 19 10.09 -27.31 13.12
CA GLY A 19 9.39 -28.55 12.76
C GLY A 19 7.90 -28.55 13.13
N SER A 20 7.35 -27.39 13.51
CA SER A 20 5.99 -27.23 14.02
C SER A 20 5.28 -26.06 13.35
N VAL A 21 3.95 -26.15 13.21
CA VAL A 21 3.11 -25.08 12.63
C VAL A 21 2.82 -23.96 13.64
N GLN A 22 3.05 -24.22 14.93
CA GLN A 22 2.90 -23.24 16.01
C GLN A 22 4.13 -22.33 16.03
N GLN A 23 4.14 -21.34 15.14
CA GLN A 23 5.21 -20.34 15.03
C GLN A 23 5.31 -19.52 16.33
N LYS A 24 6.26 -19.90 17.18
CA LYS A 24 6.44 -19.29 18.50
C LYS A 24 7.67 -18.38 18.57
N SER A 25 8.60 -18.50 17.63
CA SER A 25 9.79 -17.66 17.56
C SER A 25 9.56 -16.30 16.90
N GLU A 26 10.40 -15.35 17.31
CA GLU A 26 10.42 -14.01 16.74
C GLU A 26 10.90 -14.04 15.28
N THR A 27 10.35 -13.12 14.49
CA THR A 27 10.71 -12.97 13.09
C THR A 27 12.13 -12.44 12.94
N PRO A 28 13.03 -13.11 12.19
CA PRO A 28 14.40 -12.65 12.08
C PRO A 28 14.50 -11.34 11.28
N LEU A 29 15.19 -10.35 11.84
CA LEU A 29 15.33 -9.01 11.24
C LEU A 29 15.96 -9.03 9.84
N TYR A 30 16.89 -9.94 9.56
CA TYR A 30 17.54 -10.03 8.25
C TYR A 30 16.56 -10.37 7.12
N ILE A 31 15.51 -11.16 7.40
CA ILE A 31 14.49 -11.52 6.41
C ILE A 31 13.60 -10.31 6.11
N LEU A 32 13.26 -9.50 7.13
CA LEU A 32 12.55 -8.24 6.94
C LEU A 32 13.36 -7.25 6.10
N LEU A 33 14.66 -7.11 6.39
CA LEU A 33 15.56 -6.23 5.63
C LEU A 33 15.67 -6.66 4.17
N TYR A 34 15.79 -7.97 3.91
CA TYR A 34 15.83 -8.53 2.56
C TYR A 34 14.58 -8.17 1.75
N GLY A 35 13.38 -8.40 2.29
CA GLY A 35 12.17 -8.06 1.54
C GLY A 35 11.89 -6.56 1.49
N GLY A 36 12.35 -5.78 2.47
CA GLY A 36 12.36 -4.32 2.40
C GLY A 36 13.17 -3.82 1.21
N PHE A 37 14.40 -4.33 1.07
CA PHE A 37 15.26 -4.02 -0.06
C PHE A 37 14.63 -4.42 -1.41
N GLY A 38 14.05 -5.62 -1.49
CA GLY A 38 13.35 -6.09 -2.69
C GLY A 38 12.19 -5.17 -3.10
N ILE A 39 11.41 -4.67 -2.14
CA ILE A 39 10.31 -3.72 -2.40
C ILE A 39 10.86 -2.39 -2.92
N THR A 40 11.93 -1.86 -2.31
CA THR A 40 12.54 -0.59 -2.77
C THR A 40 13.05 -0.69 -4.20
N VAL A 41 13.73 -1.79 -4.54
CA VAL A 41 14.22 -2.04 -5.91
C VAL A 41 13.06 -2.19 -6.89
N GLY A 42 12.02 -2.95 -6.54
CA GLY A 42 10.84 -3.12 -7.38
C GLY A 42 10.09 -1.79 -7.64
N LEU A 43 9.95 -0.96 -6.61
CA LEU A 43 9.36 0.38 -6.74
C LEU A 43 10.19 1.28 -7.66
N TRP A 44 11.52 1.20 -7.57
CA TRP A 44 12.40 2.04 -8.37
C TRP A 44 12.36 1.69 -9.86
N LEU A 45 12.30 0.39 -10.18
CA LEU A 45 12.28 -0.10 -11.56
C LEU A 45 10.90 0.08 -12.23
N TRP A 46 9.81 -0.28 -11.55
CA TRP A 46 8.46 -0.35 -12.16
C TRP A 46 7.41 0.57 -11.49
N GLY A 47 7.66 1.06 -10.28
CA GLY A 47 6.71 1.89 -9.54
C GLY A 47 6.41 3.23 -10.21
N ARG A 48 7.33 3.75 -11.03
CA ARG A 48 7.16 5.04 -11.74
C ARG A 48 5.92 5.09 -12.61
N ARG A 49 5.55 3.99 -13.30
CA ARG A 49 4.31 3.96 -14.11
C ARG A 49 3.07 4.10 -13.24
N VAL A 50 3.00 3.36 -12.13
CA VAL A 50 1.85 3.37 -11.22
C VAL A 50 1.70 4.74 -10.57
N ILE A 51 2.81 5.34 -10.13
CA ILE A 51 2.81 6.69 -9.53
C ILE A 51 2.30 7.73 -10.53
N LYS A 52 2.75 7.64 -11.80
CA LYS A 52 2.30 8.55 -12.86
C LYS A 52 0.79 8.42 -13.12
N THR A 53 0.30 7.19 -13.24
CA THR A 53 -1.12 6.96 -13.51
C THR A 53 -2.05 7.44 -12.38
N ILE A 54 -1.63 7.28 -11.11
CA ILE A 54 -2.41 7.79 -9.98
C ILE A 54 -2.27 9.32 -9.85
N GLY A 55 -1.08 9.87 -10.12
CA GLY A 55 -0.76 11.27 -9.87
C GLY A 55 -1.15 12.26 -10.97
N GLU A 56 -1.16 11.82 -12.23
CA GLU A 56 -1.41 12.67 -13.39
C GLU A 56 -2.69 12.27 -14.14
N ASP A 57 -2.95 10.96 -14.31
CA ASP A 57 -4.04 10.48 -15.15
C ASP A 57 -5.39 10.42 -14.41
N LEU A 58 -5.39 10.21 -13.08
CA LEU A 58 -6.63 10.02 -12.32
C LEU A 58 -7.30 11.33 -11.87
N THR A 59 -6.52 12.25 -11.30
CA THR A 59 -6.96 13.59 -10.85
C THR A 59 -5.75 14.53 -10.85
N LYS A 60 -5.95 15.85 -11.03
CA LYS A 60 -4.84 16.81 -10.87
C LYS A 60 -4.46 16.95 -9.40
N ILE A 61 -3.34 16.36 -9.01
CA ILE A 61 -2.80 16.43 -7.65
C ILE A 61 -1.85 17.65 -7.53
N THR A 62 -2.12 18.52 -6.57
CA THR A 62 -1.20 19.57 -6.10
C THR A 62 -0.60 19.13 -4.75
N ALA A 63 0.46 19.81 -4.29
CA ALA A 63 1.11 19.43 -3.03
C ALA A 63 0.14 19.41 -1.82
N SER A 64 -0.82 20.34 -1.77
CA SER A 64 -1.83 20.40 -0.71
C SER A 64 -2.86 19.26 -0.79
N THR A 65 -3.36 18.94 -1.98
CA THR A 65 -4.31 17.83 -2.15
C THR A 65 -3.63 16.48 -1.95
N GLY A 66 -2.37 16.34 -2.37
CA GLY A 66 -1.54 15.16 -2.11
C GLY A 66 -1.36 14.87 -0.61
N PHE A 67 -1.13 15.92 0.20
CA PHE A 67 -1.04 15.78 1.65
C PHE A 67 -2.37 15.30 2.27
N THR A 68 -3.49 15.88 1.85
CA THR A 68 -4.82 15.46 2.29
C THR A 68 -5.13 14.01 1.92
N ILE A 69 -4.75 13.58 0.70
CA ILE A 69 -4.90 12.19 0.22
C ILE A 69 -4.10 11.24 1.12
N GLU A 70 -2.84 11.57 1.43
CA GLU A 70 -1.99 10.70 2.25
C GLU A 70 -2.50 10.60 3.69
N ILE A 71 -2.92 11.72 4.29
CA ILE A 71 -3.51 11.70 5.63
C ILE A 71 -4.78 10.86 5.67
N GLY A 72 -5.69 11.04 4.70
CA GLY A 72 -6.92 10.27 4.63
C GLY A 72 -6.65 8.78 4.52
N ALA A 73 -5.77 8.37 3.59
CA ALA A 73 -5.41 6.98 3.41
C ALA A 73 -4.70 6.40 4.64
N ALA A 74 -3.75 7.12 5.23
CA ALA A 74 -3.02 6.69 6.42
C ALA A 74 -3.98 6.52 7.62
N PHE A 75 -4.90 7.45 7.81
CA PHE A 75 -5.89 7.36 8.89
C PHE A 75 -6.79 6.13 8.75
N THR A 76 -7.29 5.84 7.54
CA THR A 76 -8.08 4.63 7.28
C THR A 76 -7.28 3.36 7.53
N VAL A 77 -6.03 3.30 7.07
CA VAL A 77 -5.14 2.14 7.27
C VAL A 77 -4.83 1.93 8.73
N LEU A 78 -4.55 2.99 9.49
CA LEU A 78 -4.27 2.91 10.92
C LEU A 78 -5.49 2.42 11.71
N LEU A 79 -6.68 2.94 11.41
CA LEU A 79 -7.92 2.49 12.04
C LEU A 79 -8.18 1.00 11.77
N ALA A 80 -8.08 0.56 10.52
CA ALA A 80 -8.29 -0.85 10.19
C ALA A 80 -7.22 -1.76 10.80
N SER A 81 -5.97 -1.29 10.85
CA SER A 81 -4.88 -2.02 11.52
C SER A 81 -5.14 -2.19 13.01
N LYS A 82 -5.70 -1.17 13.69
CA LYS A 82 -6.12 -1.28 15.10
C LYS A 82 -7.26 -2.26 15.32
N ILE A 83 -8.18 -2.38 14.37
CA ILE A 83 -9.31 -3.32 14.43
C ILE A 83 -8.87 -4.74 13.97
N GLY A 84 -7.65 -4.89 13.46
CA GLY A 84 -7.10 -6.18 13.03
C GLY A 84 -7.64 -6.68 11.69
N ILE A 85 -8.29 -5.81 10.91
CA ILE A 85 -8.87 -6.19 9.62
C ILE A 85 -7.82 -5.96 8.52
N PRO A 86 -7.47 -6.99 7.72
CA PRO A 86 -6.57 -6.83 6.61
C PRO A 86 -7.28 -6.03 5.50
N ILE A 87 -6.82 -4.81 5.24
CA ILE A 87 -7.34 -3.96 4.16
C ILE A 87 -6.29 -3.69 3.08
N SER A 88 -6.76 -3.43 1.86
CA SER A 88 -5.90 -3.05 0.74
C SER A 88 -5.54 -1.57 0.81
N THR A 89 -4.28 -1.26 1.08
CA THR A 89 -3.77 0.13 1.08
C THR A 89 -3.93 0.82 -0.28
N THR A 90 -3.94 0.05 -1.38
CA THR A 90 -4.17 0.56 -2.72
C THR A 90 -5.58 1.11 -2.87
N HIS A 91 -6.58 0.40 -2.35
CA HIS A 91 -7.97 0.87 -2.37
C HIS A 91 -8.17 2.08 -1.47
N CYS A 92 -7.50 2.13 -0.31
CA CYS A 92 -7.52 3.31 0.54
C CYS A 92 -6.97 4.54 -0.20
N LYS A 93 -5.79 4.43 -0.83
CA LYS A 93 -5.22 5.55 -1.59
C LYS A 93 -6.09 5.94 -2.77
N VAL A 94 -6.53 4.99 -3.60
CA VAL A 94 -7.38 5.28 -4.76
C VAL A 94 -8.69 5.95 -4.33
N GLY A 95 -9.33 5.45 -3.26
CA GLY A 95 -10.53 6.05 -2.69
C GLY A 95 -10.30 7.48 -2.20
N SER A 96 -9.19 7.76 -1.51
CA SER A 96 -8.81 9.11 -1.08
C SER A 96 -8.56 10.05 -2.26
N VAL A 97 -7.89 9.58 -3.33
CA VAL A 97 -7.65 10.37 -4.55
C VAL A 97 -8.97 10.71 -5.23
N VAL A 98 -9.86 9.72 -5.41
CA VAL A 98 -11.20 9.93 -6.01
C VAL A 98 -12.03 10.91 -5.19
N PHE A 99 -12.03 10.79 -3.87
CA PHE A 99 -12.76 11.69 -2.98
C PHE A 99 -12.26 13.14 -3.12
N VAL A 100 -10.95 13.34 -3.11
CA VAL A 100 -10.35 14.68 -3.25
C VAL A 100 -10.59 15.25 -4.65
N GLY A 101 -10.49 14.43 -5.71
CA GLY A 101 -10.84 14.84 -7.08
C GLY A 101 -12.30 15.27 -7.21
N TRP A 102 -13.22 14.55 -6.57
CA TRP A 102 -14.64 14.90 -6.54
C TRP A 102 -14.90 16.18 -5.73
N ALA A 103 -14.27 16.33 -4.56
CA ALA A 103 -14.40 17.50 -3.70
C ALA A 103 -13.84 18.78 -4.33
N ASN A 104 -12.75 18.66 -5.10
CA ASN A 104 -12.08 19.80 -5.74
C ASN A 104 -12.73 20.20 -7.08
N SER A 105 -13.50 19.31 -7.72
CA SER A 105 -14.20 19.62 -8.97
C SER A 105 -15.45 18.76 -9.16
N SER A 106 -16.60 19.33 -8.79
CA SER A 106 -17.90 18.67 -8.66
C SER A 106 -18.43 17.94 -9.91
N LYS A 107 -17.93 18.22 -11.13
CA LYS A 107 -18.39 17.56 -12.38
C LYS A 107 -17.28 17.10 -13.36
N GLY A 108 -16.01 17.15 -12.98
CA GLY A 108 -14.93 16.80 -13.93
C GLY A 108 -13.53 16.55 -13.35
N GLY A 109 -13.41 16.39 -12.02
CA GLY A 109 -12.11 16.21 -11.36
C GLY A 109 -11.50 14.81 -11.46
N VAL A 110 -12.28 13.79 -11.84
CA VAL A 110 -11.89 12.37 -11.87
C VAL A 110 -12.09 11.81 -13.28
N ASP A 111 -11.05 11.21 -13.86
CA ASP A 111 -11.17 10.49 -15.13
C ASP A 111 -11.70 9.06 -14.92
N TRP A 112 -13.00 8.88 -15.17
CA TRP A 112 -13.66 7.57 -15.03
C TRP A 112 -13.30 6.57 -16.13
N LYS A 113 -12.72 7.02 -17.25
CA LYS A 113 -12.30 6.12 -18.33
C LYS A 113 -11.10 5.27 -17.91
N LEU A 114 -10.32 5.72 -16.93
CA LEU A 114 -9.18 4.98 -16.38
C LEU A 114 -9.60 3.67 -15.68
N PHE A 115 -10.85 3.59 -15.20
CA PHE A 115 -11.38 2.41 -14.50
C PHE A 115 -12.06 1.39 -15.44
N ARG A 116 -12.14 1.67 -16.74
CA ARG A 116 -12.75 0.81 -17.74
C ARG A 116 -11.69 -0.03 -18.45
#